data_AF-A0A3P1W256-F1
#
_entry.id   AF-A0A3P1W256-F1
#
_cell.length_a   1.000
_cell.length_b   1.000
_cell.length_c   1.000
_cell.angle_alpha   90.00
_cell.angle_beta   90.00
_cell.angle_gamma   90.00
#
_symmetry.space_group_name_H-M   'P 1'
#
loop_
_entity.id
_entity.type
_entity.pdbx_description
1 polymer ?
#
loop_
_entity_poly.entity_id
_entity_poly.type
_entity_poly.pdbx_seq_one_letter_code
_entity_poly.pdbx_strand_id
1 'polypeptide(L)'
;MEALRIILKQSSANYRKAGTVDNKMTYPLPIPSTVIGALHNICGYTEYHSMDISIQGKFTSLSRRVYTDYCFLNSALDDRGNLVKVVDPDTFSGAFIKVASAKKSQGNSFKDRITIQVHNEELLQEYCSLKEKSKEIEELKNSEYKKKLEEFKVLKKEIADKKKKEDKKSETFKQLSEEEKKIKLDEEKYKEDFKKFEYENYTKPYSYFQNLVTSLKSYEVLNDIFLILHIKSDEETLKDIENNIFNLQSLGRSEDFVEVIECKIVELQEVEEIIENSLSMYINAKDFYEENIFTETVDRDHGSGGTKYYLDKNYEIKKGKREFKKVPVIYSTRVQAEESSENVKADFYNGEAILVNFI
;
A
#
# COMPACT_ATOMS: atom_id res chain seq x y z
N MET A 1 6.55 38.86 -5.39
CA MET A 1 6.84 37.53 -6.00
C MET A 1 5.51 36.85 -6.29
N GLU A 2 5.29 36.29 -7.47
CA GLU A 2 4.02 35.59 -7.76
C GLU A 2 4.01 34.16 -7.20
N ALA A 3 2.87 33.75 -6.65
CA ALA A 3 2.61 32.40 -6.16
C ALA A 3 1.13 32.04 -6.32
N LEU A 4 0.81 30.74 -6.37
CA LEU A 4 -0.58 30.27 -6.39
C LEU A 4 -1.02 29.94 -4.96
N ARG A 5 -2.00 30.67 -4.42
CA ARG A 5 -2.65 30.36 -3.15
C ARG A 5 -3.79 29.37 -3.37
N ILE A 6 -3.82 28.31 -2.57
CA ILE A 6 -4.89 27.30 -2.56
C ILE A 6 -5.40 27.15 -1.13
N ILE A 7 -6.70 27.26 -0.93
CA ILE A 7 -7.35 27.09 0.36
C ILE A 7 -8.18 25.81 0.33
N LEU A 8 -7.90 24.91 1.26
CA LEU A 8 -8.50 23.59 1.31
C LEU A 8 -9.18 23.33 2.66
N LYS A 9 -10.25 22.56 2.64
CA LYS A 9 -10.86 21.96 3.83
C LYS A 9 -10.98 20.45 3.70
N GLN A 10 -10.78 19.74 4.80
CA GLN A 10 -11.04 18.31 4.88
C GLN A 10 -11.76 17.99 6.20
N SER A 11 -12.82 17.18 6.14
CA SER A 11 -13.50 16.73 7.36
C SER A 11 -12.58 15.85 8.20
N SER A 12 -11.75 15.04 7.55
CA SER A 12 -10.75 14.20 8.19
C SER A 12 -9.63 13.81 7.24
N ALA A 13 -8.40 13.64 7.73
CA ALA A 13 -7.29 13.12 6.93
C ALA A 13 -6.25 12.35 7.75
N ASN A 14 -5.50 11.47 7.09
CA ASN A 14 -4.26 10.90 7.58
C ASN A 14 -3.11 11.19 6.58
N TYR A 15 -2.19 12.05 6.99
CA TYR A 15 -0.94 12.32 6.29
C TYR A 15 0.12 11.34 6.79
N ARG A 16 0.08 10.12 6.27
CA ARG A 16 0.78 8.96 6.84
C ARG A 16 2.27 9.19 7.07
N LYS A 17 2.74 8.90 8.29
CA LYS A 17 4.17 8.76 8.60
C LYS A 17 4.70 7.40 8.10
N ALA A 18 5.72 7.46 7.24
CA ALA A 18 6.41 6.26 6.77
C ALA A 18 7.01 5.47 7.96
N GLY A 19 7.02 4.14 7.87
CA GLY A 19 7.58 3.26 8.92
C GLY A 19 6.62 2.94 10.07
N THR A 20 5.45 3.58 10.16
CA THR A 20 4.44 3.25 11.16
C THR A 20 3.46 2.18 10.63
N VAL A 21 3.55 0.96 11.18
CA VAL A 21 2.84 -0.22 10.67
C VAL A 21 1.63 -0.59 11.54
N ASP A 22 1.82 -0.78 12.85
CA ASP A 22 0.77 -1.21 13.76
C ASP A 22 -0.11 -0.05 14.25
N ASN A 23 0.52 1.06 14.60
CA ASN A 23 -0.15 2.33 14.85
C ASN A 23 0.18 3.28 13.70
N LYS A 24 -0.71 3.40 12.71
CA LYS A 24 -0.49 4.25 11.55
C LYS A 24 -0.66 5.71 11.96
N MET A 25 0.48 6.38 12.14
CA MET A 25 0.53 7.76 12.62
C MET A 25 0.41 8.76 11.48
N THR A 26 0.04 9.99 11.83
CA THR A 26 -0.08 11.10 10.89
C THR A 26 0.91 12.23 11.21
N TYR A 27 1.33 12.95 10.17
CA TYR A 27 1.87 14.29 10.31
C TYR A 27 0.75 15.29 10.66
N PRO A 28 1.07 16.41 11.33
CA PRO A 28 0.06 17.43 11.70
C PRO A 28 -0.46 18.24 10.51
N LEU A 29 0.30 18.29 9.41
CA LEU A 29 -0.02 18.92 8.14
C LEU A 29 0.39 17.97 7.00
N PRO A 30 -0.13 18.13 5.77
CA PRO A 30 0.31 17.31 4.64
C PRO A 30 1.78 17.58 4.33
N ILE A 31 2.52 16.52 3.97
CA ILE A 31 3.91 16.66 3.56
C ILE A 31 4.01 17.16 2.11
N PRO A 32 5.11 17.83 1.71
CA PRO A 32 5.24 18.41 0.37
C PRO A 32 5.03 17.37 -0.73
N SER A 33 5.61 16.17 -0.63
CA SER A 33 5.41 15.12 -1.64
C SER A 33 3.95 14.70 -1.83
N THR A 34 3.12 14.74 -0.78
CA THR A 34 1.69 14.45 -0.88
C THR A 34 0.96 15.55 -1.64
N VAL A 35 1.27 16.82 -1.36
CA VAL A 35 0.68 17.97 -2.06
C VAL A 35 1.13 17.98 -3.52
N ILE A 36 2.44 17.93 -3.76
CA ILE A 36 3.05 17.89 -5.09
C ILE A 36 2.45 16.76 -5.92
N GLY A 37 2.44 15.53 -5.40
CA GLY A 37 1.88 14.38 -6.11
C GLY A 37 0.39 14.52 -6.43
N ALA A 38 -0.39 15.16 -5.56
CA ALA A 38 -1.80 15.44 -5.82
C ALA A 38 -1.97 16.49 -6.93
N LEU A 39 -1.15 17.54 -6.94
CA LEU A 39 -1.14 18.57 -7.99
C LEU A 39 -0.68 18.01 -9.33
N HIS A 40 0.35 17.16 -9.36
CA HIS A 40 0.77 16.47 -10.59
C HIS A 40 -0.33 15.58 -11.16
N ASN A 41 -1.06 14.86 -10.29
CA ASN A 41 -2.13 13.97 -10.70
C ASN A 41 -3.29 14.72 -11.38
N ILE A 42 -3.75 15.83 -10.80
CA ILE A 42 -4.86 16.62 -11.39
C ILE A 42 -4.47 17.28 -12.72
N CYS A 43 -3.19 17.60 -12.92
CA CYS A 43 -2.68 18.15 -14.18
C CYS A 43 -2.35 17.06 -15.22
N GLY A 44 -2.40 15.78 -14.84
CA GLY A 44 -2.07 14.67 -15.73
C GLY A 44 -0.58 14.59 -16.10
N TYR A 45 0.31 15.16 -15.30
CA TYR A 45 1.74 15.22 -15.61
C TYR A 45 2.38 13.83 -15.57
N THR A 46 3.17 13.52 -16.61
CA THR A 46 4.00 12.30 -16.70
C THR A 46 5.44 12.53 -16.28
N GLU A 47 5.86 13.80 -16.25
CA GLU A 47 7.19 14.23 -15.84
C GLU A 47 7.12 15.09 -14.57
N TYR A 48 8.26 15.25 -13.90
CA TYR A 48 8.31 16.01 -12.65
C TYR A 48 8.46 17.51 -12.92
N HIS A 49 7.39 18.27 -12.69
CA HIS A 49 7.41 19.73 -12.62
C HIS A 49 7.83 20.19 -11.22
N SER A 50 8.85 21.05 -11.14
CA SER A 50 9.44 21.48 -9.86
C SER A 50 8.59 22.54 -9.17
N MET A 51 8.32 22.34 -7.89
CA MET A 51 7.52 23.27 -7.08
C MET A 51 8.12 23.38 -5.68
N ASP A 52 8.15 24.61 -5.16
CA ASP A 52 8.34 24.87 -3.73
C ASP A 52 6.99 25.20 -3.12
N ILE A 53 6.75 24.74 -1.89
CA ILE A 53 5.44 24.83 -1.27
C ILE A 53 5.59 25.41 0.13
N SER A 54 4.76 26.39 0.46
CA SER A 54 4.49 26.78 1.84
C SER A 54 3.22 26.07 2.31
N ILE A 55 3.28 25.41 3.46
CA ILE A 55 2.17 24.62 4.02
C ILE A 55 1.85 25.13 5.41
N GLN A 56 0.64 25.67 5.55
CA GLN A 56 0.11 26.11 6.84
C GLN A 56 -1.34 25.69 7.01
N GLY A 57 -1.81 25.65 8.25
CA GLY A 57 -3.17 25.27 8.53
C GLY A 57 -3.45 24.99 10.00
N LYS A 58 -4.62 24.43 10.25
CA LYS A 58 -5.07 24.01 11.56
C LYS A 58 -5.96 22.79 11.46
N PHE A 59 -6.03 22.02 12.53
CA PHE A 59 -6.97 20.94 12.71
C PHE A 59 -7.56 21.04 14.12
N THR A 60 -8.81 20.62 14.29
CA THR A 60 -9.50 20.76 15.58
C THR A 60 -9.12 19.66 16.57
N SER A 61 -8.92 18.42 16.10
CA SER A 61 -8.55 17.31 16.98
C SER A 61 -7.80 16.18 16.27
N LEU A 62 -7.03 15.42 17.04
CA LEU A 62 -6.45 14.15 16.63
C LEU A 62 -7.22 13.01 17.29
N SER A 63 -7.85 12.18 16.47
CA SER A 63 -8.59 11.00 16.93
C SER A 63 -7.84 9.71 16.60
N ARG A 64 -8.13 8.64 17.35
CA ARG A 64 -7.57 7.30 17.10
C ARG A 64 -8.67 6.34 16.69
N ARG A 65 -8.69 5.92 15.42
CA ARG A 65 -9.62 4.92 14.91
C ARG A 65 -9.00 3.54 15.01
N VAL A 66 -9.63 2.67 15.79
CA VAL A 66 -9.21 1.28 15.95
C VAL A 66 -9.93 0.42 14.91
N TYR A 67 -9.22 -0.53 14.30
CA TYR A 67 -9.78 -1.47 13.35
C TYR A 67 -9.18 -2.86 13.56
N THR A 68 -9.93 -3.89 13.15
CA THR A 68 -9.43 -5.25 13.08
C THR A 68 -8.71 -5.43 11.75
N ASP A 69 -7.43 -5.74 11.83
CA ASP A 69 -6.61 -6.09 10.69
C ASP A 69 -6.69 -7.59 10.43
N TYR A 70 -7.02 -7.95 9.20
CA TYR A 70 -7.20 -9.31 8.74
C TYR A 70 -5.95 -9.76 7.98
N CYS A 71 -5.22 -10.73 8.56
CA CYS A 71 -4.01 -11.28 7.97
C CYS A 71 -4.24 -12.73 7.56
N PHE A 72 -4.35 -12.97 6.26
CA PHE A 72 -4.44 -14.30 5.69
C PHE A 72 -3.05 -14.95 5.67
N LEU A 73 -2.94 -16.15 6.22
CA LEU A 73 -1.71 -16.92 6.20
C LEU A 73 -1.58 -17.66 4.86
N ASN A 74 -0.35 -17.77 4.36
CA ASN A 74 -0.04 -18.45 3.09
C ASN A 74 -0.42 -19.95 3.08
N SER A 75 -0.72 -20.54 4.23
CA SER A 75 -1.23 -21.90 4.34
C SER A 75 -2.27 -22.01 5.45
N ALA A 76 -3.31 -22.80 5.19
CA ALA A 76 -4.25 -23.27 6.20
C ALA A 76 -3.58 -24.35 7.07
N LEU A 77 -2.66 -23.90 7.93
CA LEU A 77 -2.05 -24.70 8.99
C LEU A 77 -3.13 -25.15 9.99
N ASP A 78 -3.05 -26.38 10.46
CA ASP A 78 -4.15 -26.99 11.23
C ASP A 78 -4.28 -26.44 12.66
N ASP A 79 -3.40 -25.53 13.11
CA ASP A 79 -3.17 -25.24 14.53
C ASP A 79 -3.41 -23.78 14.98
N ARG A 80 -3.61 -22.82 14.07
CA ARG A 80 -3.56 -21.37 14.39
C ARG A 80 -4.67 -20.54 13.77
N GLY A 81 -5.11 -19.53 14.53
CA GLY A 81 -6.00 -18.48 14.05
C GLY A 81 -7.45 -18.94 13.87
N ASN A 82 -8.07 -18.44 12.80
CA ASN A 82 -9.43 -18.78 12.42
C ASN A 82 -9.41 -19.47 11.06
N LEU A 83 -9.96 -20.68 10.98
CA LEU A 83 -10.26 -21.30 9.71
C LEU A 83 -11.46 -20.59 9.10
N VAL A 84 -11.31 -20.07 7.90
CA VAL A 84 -12.35 -19.34 7.17
C VAL A 84 -12.50 -19.91 5.76
N LYS A 85 -13.71 -19.81 5.22
CA LYS A 85 -13.99 -20.06 3.80
C LYS A 85 -14.18 -18.72 3.10
N VAL A 86 -13.28 -18.40 2.16
CA VAL A 86 -13.36 -17.19 1.36
C VAL A 86 -14.31 -17.37 0.18
N VAL A 87 -14.86 -16.28 -0.34
CA VAL A 87 -15.71 -16.31 -1.55
C VAL A 87 -14.87 -16.55 -2.81
N ASP A 88 -13.67 -15.97 -2.84
CA ASP A 88 -12.73 -16.07 -3.95
C ASP A 88 -11.30 -16.23 -3.38
N PRO A 89 -10.59 -17.33 -3.70
CA PRO A 89 -9.21 -17.57 -3.27
C PRO A 89 -8.21 -16.51 -3.75
N ASP A 90 -8.47 -15.89 -4.90
CA ASP A 90 -7.56 -14.93 -5.53
C ASP A 90 -7.81 -13.49 -5.04
N THR A 91 -8.91 -13.26 -4.31
CA THR A 91 -9.30 -11.93 -3.82
C THR A 91 -9.25 -11.87 -2.29
N PHE A 92 -8.30 -11.10 -1.76
CA PHE A 92 -8.23 -10.78 -0.32
C PHE A 92 -9.33 -9.79 0.07
N SER A 93 -10.46 -10.31 0.54
CA SER A 93 -11.59 -9.49 0.98
C SER A 93 -11.97 -9.79 2.44
N GLY A 94 -12.69 -8.85 3.06
CA GLY A 94 -13.35 -9.09 4.34
C GLY A 94 -14.56 -10.02 4.26
N ALA A 95 -14.92 -10.49 3.06
CA ALA A 95 -16.05 -11.37 2.83
C ALA A 95 -15.61 -12.84 2.95
N PHE A 96 -15.74 -13.38 4.16
CA PHE A 96 -15.48 -14.79 4.44
C PHE A 96 -16.47 -15.34 5.45
N ILE A 97 -16.68 -16.65 5.41
CA ILE A 97 -17.48 -17.37 6.40
C ILE A 97 -16.53 -18.00 7.40
N LYS A 98 -16.76 -17.71 8.69
CA LYS A 98 -15.97 -18.30 9.77
C LYS A 98 -16.36 -19.76 9.95
N VAL A 99 -15.39 -20.67 9.82
CA VAL A 99 -15.61 -22.13 9.94
C VAL A 99 -15.30 -22.59 11.36
N ALA A 100 -14.09 -22.30 11.85
CA ALA A 100 -13.65 -22.66 13.18
C ALA A 100 -12.60 -21.68 13.72
N SER A 101 -12.45 -21.62 15.04
CA SER A 101 -11.42 -20.84 15.74
C SER A 101 -10.58 -21.73 16.64
N ALA A 102 -9.27 -21.55 16.63
CA ALA A 102 -8.39 -22.15 17.62
C ALA A 102 -8.59 -21.47 19.00
N LYS A 103 -8.66 -22.25 20.09
CA LYS A 103 -8.78 -21.68 21.45
C LYS A 103 -7.42 -21.42 22.12
N LYS A 104 -6.37 -22.13 21.71
CA LYS A 104 -5.00 -21.92 22.21
C LYS A 104 -4.11 -21.33 21.13
N SER A 105 -2.94 -20.82 21.52
CA SER A 105 -1.91 -20.34 20.58
C SER A 105 -1.21 -21.48 19.81
N GLN A 106 -1.12 -22.69 20.40
CA GLN A 106 -0.50 -23.87 19.82
C GLN A 106 -1.20 -25.15 20.28
N GLY A 107 -1.00 -26.25 19.54
CA GLY A 107 -1.53 -27.57 19.89
C GLY A 107 -3.03 -27.74 19.61
N ASN A 108 -3.59 -26.92 18.72
CA ASN A 108 -4.94 -27.11 18.21
C ASN A 108 -4.88 -27.96 16.94
N SER A 109 -6.01 -28.59 16.61
CA SER A 109 -6.20 -29.23 15.31
C SER A 109 -7.64 -29.00 14.86
N PHE A 110 -7.83 -28.37 13.70
CA PHE A 110 -9.15 -28.25 13.09
C PHE A 110 -9.63 -29.62 12.61
N LYS A 111 -8.72 -30.41 12.02
CA LYS A 111 -9.03 -31.77 11.55
C LYS A 111 -9.46 -32.71 12.67
N ASP A 112 -8.65 -32.82 13.73
CA ASP A 112 -8.87 -33.74 14.85
C ASP A 112 -9.81 -33.13 15.92
N ARG A 113 -10.33 -31.93 15.66
CA ARG A 113 -11.23 -31.16 16.55
C ARG A 113 -10.65 -30.91 17.94
N ILE A 114 -9.33 -30.76 18.03
CA ILE A 114 -8.64 -30.56 19.30
C ILE A 114 -8.61 -29.08 19.64
N THR A 115 -9.27 -28.72 20.74
CA THR A 115 -9.20 -27.36 21.33
C THR A 115 -9.67 -26.25 20.37
N ILE A 116 -10.69 -26.54 19.56
CA ILE A 116 -11.30 -25.57 18.64
C ILE A 116 -12.70 -25.13 19.10
N GLN A 117 -13.18 -24.03 18.54
CA GLN A 117 -14.58 -23.60 18.55
C GLN A 117 -15.11 -23.68 17.12
N VAL A 118 -16.12 -24.51 16.90
CA VAL A 118 -16.76 -24.66 15.59
C VAL A 118 -17.86 -23.60 15.45
N HIS A 119 -17.87 -22.89 14.32
CA HIS A 119 -18.90 -21.91 13.97
C HIS A 119 -19.80 -22.40 12.84
N ASN A 120 -19.26 -23.20 11.92
CA ASN A 120 -20.02 -23.86 10.86
C ASN A 120 -19.56 -25.32 10.68
N GLU A 121 -20.44 -26.25 11.02
CA GLU A 121 -20.14 -27.69 11.04
C GLU A 121 -20.04 -28.28 9.62
N GLU A 122 -20.92 -27.87 8.70
CA GLU A 122 -20.92 -28.37 7.31
C GLU A 122 -19.61 -28.03 6.59
N LEU A 123 -19.16 -26.78 6.73
CA LEU A 123 -17.90 -26.34 6.14
C LEU A 123 -16.68 -26.97 6.80
N LEU A 124 -16.75 -27.28 8.09
CA LEU A 124 -15.67 -27.99 8.78
C LEU A 124 -15.56 -29.43 8.27
N GLN A 125 -16.69 -30.10 8.05
CA GLN A 125 -16.72 -31.44 7.46
C GLN A 125 -16.15 -31.43 6.04
N GLU A 126 -16.54 -30.46 5.21
CA GLU A 126 -15.96 -30.27 3.86
C GLU A 126 -14.43 -30.12 3.93
N TYR A 127 -13.92 -29.29 4.83
CA TYR A 127 -12.48 -29.12 5.04
C TYR A 127 -11.80 -30.43 5.45
N CYS A 128 -12.38 -31.19 6.39
CA CYS A 128 -11.83 -32.47 6.83
C CYS A 128 -11.81 -33.50 5.69
N SER A 129 -12.89 -33.61 4.91
CA SER A 129 -12.96 -34.49 3.75
C SER A 129 -11.92 -34.12 2.68
N LEU A 130 -11.64 -32.83 2.47
CA LEU A 130 -10.58 -32.40 1.56
C LEU A 130 -9.19 -32.82 2.06
N LYS A 131 -8.94 -32.76 3.38
CA LYS A 131 -7.69 -33.26 3.98
C LYS A 131 -7.55 -34.78 3.87
N GLU A 132 -8.64 -35.53 3.87
CA GLU A 132 -8.63 -36.98 3.63
C GLU A 132 -8.35 -37.29 2.15
N LYS A 133 -9.06 -36.63 1.22
CA LYS A 133 -8.80 -36.73 -0.23
C LYS A 133 -7.35 -36.41 -0.59
N SER A 134 -6.73 -35.43 0.07
CA SER A 134 -5.30 -35.13 -0.12
C SER A 134 -4.41 -36.34 0.17
N LYS A 135 -4.71 -37.12 1.23
CA LYS A 135 -3.95 -38.32 1.57
C LYS A 135 -4.19 -39.44 0.55
N GLU A 136 -5.45 -39.63 0.14
CA GLU A 136 -5.80 -40.60 -0.90
C GLU A 136 -5.09 -40.30 -2.23
N ILE A 137 -5.07 -39.03 -2.65
CA ILE A 137 -4.35 -38.58 -3.85
C ILE A 137 -2.84 -38.83 -3.71
N GLU A 138 -2.26 -38.59 -2.53
CA GLU A 138 -0.84 -38.85 -2.26
C GLU A 138 -0.51 -40.36 -2.31
N GLU A 139 -1.39 -41.21 -1.79
CA GLU A 139 -1.29 -42.68 -1.90
C GLU A 139 -1.38 -43.15 -3.35
N LEU A 140 -2.33 -42.62 -4.14
CA LEU A 140 -2.46 -42.90 -5.58
C LEU A 140 -1.21 -42.43 -6.36
N LYS A 141 -0.66 -41.27 -5.99
CA LYS A 141 0.55 -40.70 -6.59
C LYS A 141 1.76 -41.61 -6.35
N ASN A 142 1.88 -42.15 -5.14
CA ASN A 142 3.00 -43.01 -4.74
C ASN A 142 2.87 -44.45 -5.22
N SER A 143 1.65 -44.91 -5.51
CA SER A 143 1.37 -46.28 -5.97
C SER A 143 1.16 -46.36 -7.49
N GLU A 144 -0.08 -46.19 -7.95
CA GLU A 144 -0.49 -46.42 -9.34
C GLU A 144 0.16 -45.45 -10.32
N TYR A 145 0.20 -44.16 -9.98
CA TYR A 145 0.76 -43.13 -10.85
C TYR A 145 2.26 -43.33 -11.08
N LYS A 146 3.00 -43.63 -10.00
CA LYS A 146 4.44 -43.92 -10.08
C LYS A 146 4.72 -45.19 -10.89
N LYS A 147 3.94 -46.25 -10.70
CA LYS A 147 4.04 -47.49 -11.48
C LYS A 147 3.79 -47.26 -12.97
N LYS A 148 2.72 -46.55 -13.33
CA LYS A 148 2.44 -46.20 -14.74
C LYS A 148 3.55 -45.35 -15.37
N LEU A 149 4.12 -44.41 -14.62
CA LEU A 149 5.27 -43.64 -15.10
C LEU A 149 6.51 -44.52 -15.33
N GLU A 150 6.73 -45.54 -14.50
CA GLU A 150 7.80 -46.52 -14.72
C GLU A 150 7.52 -47.41 -15.94
N GLU A 151 6.27 -47.85 -16.16
CA GLU A 151 5.85 -48.58 -17.37
C GLU A 151 6.13 -47.76 -18.64
N PHE A 152 5.76 -46.48 -18.67
CA PHE A 152 6.06 -45.59 -19.80
C PHE A 152 7.58 -45.48 -20.05
N LYS A 153 8.41 -45.43 -18.99
CA LYS A 153 9.88 -45.41 -19.13
C LYS A 153 10.42 -46.71 -19.72
N VAL A 154 9.91 -47.86 -19.28
CA VAL A 154 10.30 -49.18 -19.82
C VAL A 154 9.92 -49.30 -21.29
N LEU A 155 8.68 -48.96 -21.64
CA LEU A 155 8.19 -48.99 -23.03
C LEU A 155 9.01 -48.08 -23.95
N LYS A 156 9.36 -46.86 -23.49
CA LYS A 156 10.25 -45.96 -24.24
C LYS A 156 11.63 -46.57 -24.47
N LYS A 157 12.19 -47.25 -23.47
CA LYS A 157 13.50 -47.92 -23.58
C LYS A 157 13.45 -49.10 -24.56
N GLU A 158 12.40 -49.91 -24.48
CA GLU A 158 12.19 -51.04 -25.39
C GLU A 158 12.02 -50.60 -26.85
N ILE A 159 11.22 -49.56 -27.11
CA ILE A 159 11.07 -49.01 -28.47
C ILE A 159 12.39 -48.40 -28.96
N ALA A 160 13.13 -47.70 -28.10
CA ALA A 160 14.44 -47.16 -28.46
C ALA A 160 15.46 -48.27 -28.81
N ASP A 161 15.46 -49.37 -28.07
CA ASP A 161 16.34 -50.51 -28.33
C ASP A 161 15.94 -51.32 -29.57
N LYS A 162 14.63 -51.42 -29.87
CA LYS A 162 14.12 -51.98 -31.14
C LYS A 162 14.51 -51.11 -32.33
N LYS A 163 14.41 -49.77 -32.22
CA LYS A 163 14.84 -48.81 -33.25
C LYS A 163 16.33 -48.92 -33.62
N LYS A 164 17.21 -49.26 -32.67
CA LYS A 164 18.65 -49.41 -32.92
C LYS A 164 19.01 -50.64 -33.77
N LYS A 165 18.11 -51.62 -33.87
CA LYS A 165 18.33 -52.89 -34.59
C LYS A 165 17.76 -52.89 -36.01
N GLU A 166 17.07 -51.83 -36.40
CA GLU A 166 16.33 -51.69 -37.67
C GLU A 166 17.00 -50.67 -38.61
N ASP A 167 16.89 -50.88 -39.92
CA ASP A 167 17.46 -49.97 -40.93
C ASP A 167 16.57 -48.72 -41.11
N LYS A 168 17.17 -47.52 -41.23
CA LYS A 168 16.46 -46.23 -41.17
C LYS A 168 15.41 -46.01 -42.27
N LYS A 169 15.43 -46.82 -43.32
CA LYS A 169 14.50 -46.78 -44.46
C LYS A 169 13.40 -47.84 -44.40
N SER A 170 13.40 -48.74 -43.41
CA SER A 170 12.40 -49.81 -43.30
C SER A 170 11.01 -49.28 -42.88
N GLU A 171 9.95 -49.94 -43.36
CA GLU A 171 8.56 -49.69 -42.95
C GLU A 171 8.41 -49.83 -41.43
N THR A 172 9.09 -50.81 -40.85
CA THR A 172 9.16 -51.13 -39.42
C THR A 172 9.84 -50.04 -38.59
N PHE A 173 10.87 -49.37 -39.10
CA PHE A 173 11.46 -48.21 -38.43
C PHE A 173 10.52 -47.01 -38.37
N LYS A 174 9.71 -46.78 -39.43
CA LYS A 174 8.69 -45.72 -39.45
C LYS A 174 7.60 -46.00 -38.42
N GLN A 175 7.09 -47.23 -38.36
CA GLN A 175 6.08 -47.66 -37.38
C GLN A 175 6.57 -47.50 -35.92
N LEU A 176 7.78 -47.96 -35.61
CA LEU A 176 8.39 -47.78 -34.28
C LEU A 176 8.60 -46.30 -33.92
N SER A 177 8.77 -45.42 -34.91
CA SER A 177 8.88 -43.98 -34.70
C SER A 177 7.53 -43.32 -34.38
N GLU A 178 6.45 -43.79 -35.00
CA GLU A 178 5.09 -43.37 -34.69
C GLU A 178 4.65 -43.86 -33.31
N GLU A 179 4.98 -45.10 -32.94
CA GLU A 179 4.73 -45.65 -31.61
C GLU A 179 5.50 -44.88 -30.52
N GLU A 180 6.76 -44.51 -30.74
CA GLU A 180 7.52 -43.69 -29.78
C GLU A 180 6.87 -42.31 -29.54
N LYS A 181 6.36 -41.68 -30.61
CA LYS A 181 5.62 -40.41 -30.52
C LYS A 181 4.32 -40.59 -29.75
N LYS A 182 3.58 -41.67 -30.02
CA LYS A 182 2.34 -42.00 -29.34
C LYS A 182 2.55 -42.22 -27.84
N ILE A 183 3.58 -42.97 -27.46
CA ILE A 183 3.95 -43.19 -26.04
C ILE A 183 4.33 -41.88 -25.34
N LYS A 184 5.02 -40.95 -26.03
CA LYS A 184 5.33 -39.62 -25.48
C LYS A 184 4.06 -38.81 -25.23
N LEU A 185 3.16 -38.77 -26.21
CA LEU A 185 1.85 -38.11 -26.10
C LEU A 185 1.00 -38.72 -24.97
N ASP A 186 0.95 -40.04 -24.88
CA ASP A 186 0.18 -40.73 -23.84
C ASP A 186 0.75 -40.48 -22.43
N GLU A 187 2.08 -40.42 -22.28
CA GLU A 187 2.71 -40.07 -20.99
C GLU A 187 2.42 -38.60 -20.60
N GLU A 188 2.51 -37.66 -21.56
CA GLU A 188 2.20 -36.25 -21.31
C GLU A 188 0.73 -36.07 -20.93
N LYS A 189 -0.18 -36.69 -21.67
CA LYS A 189 -1.61 -36.69 -21.38
C LYS A 189 -1.91 -37.28 -20.01
N TYR A 190 -1.30 -38.42 -19.65
CA TYR A 190 -1.50 -39.04 -18.35
C TYR A 190 -1.05 -38.13 -17.18
N LYS A 191 0.08 -37.41 -17.35
CA LYS A 191 0.54 -36.43 -16.36
C LYS A 191 -0.41 -35.25 -16.24
N GLU A 192 -0.93 -34.77 -17.36
CA GLU A 192 -1.88 -33.66 -17.40
C GLU A 192 -3.23 -34.04 -16.79
N ASP A 193 -3.75 -35.22 -17.12
CA ASP A 193 -4.99 -35.78 -16.55
C ASP A 193 -4.86 -35.94 -15.02
N PHE A 194 -3.72 -36.45 -14.54
CA PHE A 194 -3.49 -36.57 -13.09
C PHE A 194 -3.40 -35.21 -12.40
N LYS A 195 -2.71 -34.23 -13.00
CA LYS A 195 -2.66 -32.85 -12.48
C LYS A 195 -4.04 -32.22 -12.41
N LYS A 196 -4.84 -32.40 -13.46
CA LYS A 196 -6.22 -31.90 -13.52
C LYS A 196 -7.09 -32.55 -12.46
N PHE A 197 -6.95 -33.87 -12.28
CA PHE A 197 -7.62 -34.61 -11.20
C PHE A 197 -7.26 -34.08 -9.82
N GLU A 198 -5.97 -33.90 -9.51
CA GLU A 198 -5.48 -33.32 -8.25
C GLU A 198 -6.01 -31.89 -8.05
N TYR A 199 -6.01 -31.09 -9.11
CA TYR A 199 -6.49 -29.71 -9.07
C TYR A 199 -7.99 -29.60 -8.79
N GLU A 200 -8.83 -30.34 -9.52
CA GLU A 200 -10.28 -30.27 -9.39
C GLU A 200 -10.79 -30.88 -8.07
N ASN A 201 -10.16 -31.96 -7.61
CA ASN A 201 -10.63 -32.70 -6.42
C ASN A 201 -10.04 -32.21 -5.10
N TYR A 202 -8.89 -31.51 -5.14
CA TYR A 202 -8.22 -31.04 -3.94
C TYR A 202 -7.77 -29.58 -4.05
N THR A 203 -6.86 -29.23 -4.96
CA THR A 203 -6.21 -27.90 -4.94
C THR A 203 -7.22 -26.76 -5.03
N LYS A 204 -8.15 -26.81 -5.99
CA LYS A 204 -9.19 -25.80 -6.18
C LYS A 204 -10.14 -25.72 -4.98
N PRO A 205 -10.84 -26.78 -4.54
CA PRO A 205 -11.75 -26.67 -3.39
C PRO A 205 -11.03 -26.31 -2.08
N TYR A 206 -9.80 -26.79 -1.87
CA TYR A 206 -9.00 -26.46 -0.69
C TYR A 206 -8.55 -25.00 -0.67
N SER A 207 -8.33 -24.37 -1.83
CA SER A 207 -7.90 -22.95 -1.92
C SER A 207 -8.91 -21.96 -1.33
N TYR A 208 -10.18 -22.34 -1.24
CA TYR A 208 -11.22 -21.54 -0.58
C TYR A 208 -11.09 -21.54 0.94
N PHE A 209 -10.35 -22.49 1.52
CA PHE A 209 -10.11 -22.55 2.96
C PHE A 209 -8.77 -21.91 3.29
N GLN A 210 -8.82 -20.86 4.09
CA GLN A 210 -7.64 -20.12 4.50
C GLN A 210 -7.62 -19.91 6.01
N ASN A 211 -6.43 -19.71 6.56
CA ASN A 211 -6.28 -19.30 7.94
C ASN A 211 -6.18 -17.79 8.04
N LEU A 212 -6.98 -17.25 8.95
CA LEU A 212 -7.07 -15.84 9.21
C LEU A 212 -6.63 -15.54 10.64
N VAL A 213 -5.59 -14.74 10.77
CA VAL A 213 -5.17 -14.13 12.04
C VAL A 213 -5.69 -12.71 12.07
N THR A 214 -6.28 -12.32 13.20
CA THR A 214 -6.75 -10.96 13.44
C THR A 214 -5.80 -10.24 14.38
N SER A 215 -5.45 -9.00 14.08
CA SER A 215 -4.75 -8.13 15.02
C SER A 215 -5.51 -6.82 15.21
N LEU A 216 -5.35 -6.20 16.38
CA LEU A 216 -5.92 -4.88 16.64
C LEU A 216 -4.93 -3.82 16.20
N LYS A 217 -5.32 -2.99 15.23
CA LYS A 217 -4.49 -1.89 14.72
C LYS A 217 -5.22 -0.57 14.89
N SER A 218 -4.48 0.52 14.74
CA SER A 218 -5.08 1.86 14.82
C SER A 218 -4.53 2.81 13.76
N TYR A 219 -5.35 3.79 13.41
CA TYR A 219 -4.99 4.97 12.65
C TYR A 219 -5.18 6.22 13.51
N GLU A 220 -4.23 7.12 13.43
CA GLU A 220 -4.43 8.51 13.79
C GLU A 220 -5.19 9.22 12.67
N VAL A 221 -6.20 10.01 13.00
CA VAL A 221 -6.99 10.77 12.04
C VAL A 221 -7.15 12.18 12.56
N LEU A 222 -6.65 13.15 11.79
CA LEU A 222 -6.91 14.56 12.02
C LEU A 222 -8.35 14.87 11.60
N ASN A 223 -9.06 15.69 12.38
CA ASN A 223 -10.44 16.08 12.10
C ASN A 223 -10.55 17.60 11.93
N ASP A 224 -11.47 18.00 11.04
CA ASP A 224 -11.80 19.40 10.76
C ASP A 224 -10.56 20.23 10.45
N ILE A 225 -10.02 19.97 9.25
CA ILE A 225 -8.75 20.49 8.79
C ILE A 225 -9.00 21.67 7.86
N PHE A 226 -8.28 22.75 8.09
CA PHE A 226 -8.19 23.91 7.21
C PHE A 226 -6.73 24.10 6.81
N LEU A 227 -6.46 24.22 5.51
CA LEU A 227 -5.13 24.42 4.97
C LEU A 227 -5.09 25.66 4.07
N ILE A 228 -3.96 26.36 4.13
CA ILE A 228 -3.55 27.33 3.12
C ILE A 228 -2.22 26.83 2.56
N LEU A 229 -2.19 26.65 1.25
CA LEU A 229 -0.99 26.26 0.51
C LEU A 229 -0.60 27.42 -0.39
N HIS A 230 0.68 27.73 -0.46
CA HIS A 230 1.23 28.60 -1.50
C HIS A 230 2.21 27.81 -2.34
N ILE A 231 2.00 27.81 -3.65
CA ILE A 231 2.83 27.10 -4.63
C ILE A 231 3.67 28.11 -5.39
N LYS A 232 4.98 27.89 -5.41
CA LYS A 232 5.94 28.63 -6.23
C LYS A 232 6.49 27.68 -7.30
N SER A 233 6.30 28.05 -8.55
CA SER A 233 6.74 27.30 -9.73
C SER A 233 6.82 28.24 -10.94
N ASP A 234 7.12 27.71 -12.13
CA ASP A 234 7.02 28.45 -13.38
C ASP A 234 5.55 28.78 -13.74
N GLU A 235 5.37 29.82 -14.54
CA GLU A 235 4.05 30.39 -14.88
C GLU A 235 3.11 29.37 -15.56
N GLU A 236 3.67 28.51 -16.43
CA GLU A 236 2.92 27.45 -17.12
C GLU A 236 2.36 26.46 -16.09
N THR A 237 3.22 25.97 -15.20
CA THR A 237 2.82 25.04 -14.14
C THR A 237 1.77 25.64 -13.20
N LEU A 238 1.89 26.92 -12.82
CA LEU A 238 0.90 27.57 -11.95
C LEU A 238 -0.47 27.69 -12.62
N LYS A 239 -0.51 28.05 -13.92
CA LYS A 239 -1.75 28.13 -14.71
C LYS A 239 -2.40 26.77 -14.89
N ASP A 240 -1.61 25.73 -15.15
CA ASP A 240 -2.12 24.37 -15.27
C ASP A 240 -2.76 23.89 -13.97
N ILE A 241 -2.15 24.18 -12.82
CA ILE A 241 -2.75 23.87 -11.52
C ILE A 241 -4.05 24.65 -11.35
N GLU A 242 -4.06 25.97 -11.59
CA GLU A 242 -5.25 26.82 -11.45
C GLU A 242 -6.42 26.31 -12.30
N ASN A 243 -6.16 25.90 -13.54
CA ASN A 243 -7.17 25.37 -14.46
C ASN A 243 -7.74 24.00 -14.03
N ASN A 244 -6.96 23.20 -13.30
CA ASN A 244 -7.31 21.82 -12.94
C ASN A 244 -7.63 21.61 -11.46
N ILE A 245 -7.49 22.63 -10.61
CA ILE A 245 -7.56 22.48 -9.15
C ILE A 245 -8.86 21.84 -8.66
N PHE A 246 -9.99 22.12 -9.33
CA PHE A 246 -11.29 21.56 -8.98
C PHE A 246 -11.44 20.06 -9.30
N ASN A 247 -10.46 19.45 -9.96
CA ASN A 247 -10.36 18.00 -10.12
C ASN A 247 -9.74 17.31 -8.89
N LEU A 248 -9.26 18.07 -7.90
CA LEU A 248 -8.64 17.53 -6.69
C LEU A 248 -9.71 16.88 -5.79
N GLN A 249 -9.72 15.54 -5.74
CA GLN A 249 -10.71 14.78 -4.98
C GLN A 249 -10.30 14.47 -3.54
N SER A 250 -9.02 14.21 -3.31
CA SER A 250 -8.50 13.79 -2.01
C SER A 250 -7.08 14.29 -1.80
N LEU A 251 -6.71 14.54 -0.54
CA LEU A 251 -5.33 14.83 -0.14
C LEU A 251 -4.95 13.92 1.04
N GLY A 252 -3.93 13.08 0.83
CA GLY A 252 -3.58 12.00 1.76
C GLY A 252 -4.03 10.64 1.22
N ARG A 253 -4.99 9.98 1.89
CA ARG A 253 -5.56 8.72 1.42
C ARG A 253 -6.68 8.97 0.43
N SER A 254 -6.96 8.01 -0.46
CA SER A 254 -8.01 8.13 -1.48
C SER A 254 -9.41 8.33 -0.89
N GLU A 255 -9.65 7.89 0.35
CA GLU A 255 -10.91 8.09 1.06
C GLU A 255 -11.01 9.42 1.83
N ASP A 256 -9.91 10.17 1.95
CA ASP A 256 -9.85 11.45 2.68
C ASP A 256 -10.16 12.60 1.70
N PHE A 257 -11.45 12.85 1.47
CA PHE A 257 -11.92 13.88 0.53
C PHE A 257 -11.46 15.29 0.90
N VAL A 258 -11.31 16.14 -0.12
CA VAL A 258 -10.95 17.55 0.04
C VAL A 258 -11.94 18.47 -0.68
N GLU A 259 -12.22 19.61 -0.05
CA GLU A 259 -12.98 20.71 -0.60
C GLU A 259 -12.02 21.86 -0.94
N VAL A 260 -12.01 22.28 -2.20
CA VAL A 260 -11.27 23.45 -2.66
C VAL A 260 -12.14 24.69 -2.45
N ILE A 261 -11.72 25.57 -1.54
CA ILE A 261 -12.43 26.81 -1.20
C ILE A 261 -12.02 27.95 -2.12
N GLU A 262 -10.71 28.06 -2.39
CA GLU A 262 -10.15 29.12 -3.22
C GLU A 262 -8.90 28.58 -3.93
N CYS A 263 -8.69 29.03 -5.17
CA CYS A 263 -7.43 28.95 -5.87
C CYS A 263 -7.22 30.29 -6.60
N LYS A 264 -6.09 30.96 -6.32
CA LYS A 264 -5.84 32.30 -6.85
C LYS A 264 -4.34 32.58 -6.98
N ILE A 265 -3.93 33.12 -8.12
CA ILE A 265 -2.59 33.69 -8.26
C ILE A 265 -2.52 35.00 -7.45
N VAL A 266 -1.53 35.10 -6.56
CA VAL A 266 -1.32 36.22 -5.65
C VAL A 266 0.09 36.77 -5.77
N GLU A 267 0.23 38.07 -5.53
CA GLU A 267 1.53 38.73 -5.44
C GLU A 267 1.96 38.85 -3.97
N LEU A 268 2.94 38.05 -3.60
CA LEU A 268 3.54 38.04 -2.26
C LEU A 268 4.32 39.33 -2.02
N GLN A 269 4.12 39.88 -0.83
CA GLN A 269 4.74 41.12 -0.33
C GLN A 269 5.97 40.81 0.54
N GLU A 270 6.81 41.82 0.71
CA GLU A 270 7.90 41.78 1.68
C GLU A 270 7.34 41.95 3.11
N VAL A 271 8.00 41.34 4.08
CA VAL A 271 7.71 41.53 5.51
C VAL A 271 8.40 42.84 5.94
N GLU A 272 7.61 43.91 6.09
CA GLU A 272 8.08 45.24 6.52
C GLU A 272 7.76 45.54 8.00
N GLU A 273 6.78 44.83 8.56
CA GLU A 273 6.38 44.90 9.96
C GLU A 273 6.31 43.49 10.53
N ILE A 274 6.32 43.36 11.86
CA ILE A 274 6.22 42.05 12.53
C ILE A 274 4.88 41.41 12.15
N ILE A 275 4.94 40.27 11.46
CA ILE A 275 3.76 39.47 11.14
C ILE A 275 3.73 38.28 12.08
N GLU A 276 2.68 38.20 12.89
CA GLU A 276 2.36 37.03 13.69
C GLU A 276 1.39 36.13 12.92
N ASN A 277 1.80 34.88 12.70
CA ASN A 277 0.94 33.88 12.07
C ASN A 277 0.34 32.95 13.12
N SER A 278 -0.99 32.94 13.17
CA SER A 278 -1.78 32.12 14.09
C SER A 278 -2.03 30.70 13.58
N LEU A 279 -1.70 30.40 12.33
CA LEU A 279 -1.78 29.06 11.74
C LEU A 279 -0.52 28.27 12.03
N SER A 280 -0.70 26.97 12.26
CA SER A 280 0.43 26.06 12.33
C SER A 280 1.10 25.96 10.97
N MET A 281 2.42 25.84 10.94
CA MET A 281 3.20 25.91 9.70
C MET A 281 4.40 24.96 9.73
N TYR A 282 4.80 24.47 8.55
CA TYR A 282 6.15 23.96 8.35
C TYR A 282 7.10 25.08 7.97
N ILE A 283 8.12 25.28 8.81
CA ILE A 283 9.16 26.28 8.65
C ILE A 283 10.40 25.59 8.10
N ASN A 284 10.99 26.12 7.04
CA ASN A 284 12.28 25.72 6.54
C ASN A 284 13.31 25.80 7.67
N ALA A 285 14.01 24.70 7.94
CA ALA A 285 14.95 24.67 9.06
C ALA A 285 16.06 25.73 8.90
N LYS A 286 16.43 26.09 7.67
CA LYS A 286 17.41 27.16 7.41
C LYS A 286 16.91 28.50 7.94
N ASP A 287 15.69 28.89 7.57
CA ASP A 287 15.09 30.16 8.01
C ASP A 287 14.88 30.23 9.53
N PHE A 288 14.61 29.08 10.17
CA PHE A 288 14.53 29.03 11.63
C PHE A 288 15.90 29.24 12.31
N TYR A 289 16.97 28.59 11.83
CA TYR A 289 18.30 28.72 12.44
C TYR A 289 19.03 30.01 12.07
N GLU A 290 18.68 30.63 10.94
CA GLU A 290 19.17 31.95 10.53
C GLU A 290 18.34 33.09 11.14
N GLU A 291 17.36 32.79 12.00
CA GLU A 291 16.52 33.78 12.68
C GLU A 291 15.67 34.65 11.71
N ASN A 292 15.33 34.12 10.53
CA ASN A 292 14.37 34.74 9.60
C ASN A 292 12.92 34.47 10.02
N ILE A 293 12.67 33.35 10.70
CA ILE A 293 11.38 33.01 11.31
C ILE A 293 11.60 32.53 12.74
N PHE A 294 10.83 33.10 13.65
CA PHE A 294 10.83 32.75 15.07
C PHE A 294 9.57 31.95 15.41
N THR A 295 9.71 31.04 16.36
CA THR A 295 8.57 30.32 16.97
C THR A 295 8.32 30.88 18.37
N GLU A 296 7.07 30.87 18.84
CA GLU A 296 6.77 31.33 20.19
C GLU A 296 7.60 30.57 21.25
N THR A 297 8.11 31.29 22.25
CA THR A 297 8.79 30.72 23.41
C THR A 297 7.82 29.97 24.29
N VAL A 298 8.22 28.79 24.79
CA VAL A 298 7.33 27.96 25.62
C VAL A 298 7.10 28.58 26.99
N ASP A 299 8.14 29.18 27.59
CA ASP A 299 8.08 29.97 28.82
C ASP A 299 9.33 30.87 28.95
N ARG A 300 9.54 31.50 30.11
CA ARG A 300 10.67 32.42 30.35
C ARG A 300 12.04 31.72 30.39
N ASP A 301 12.07 30.42 30.65
CA ASP A 301 13.29 29.63 30.89
C ASP A 301 13.63 28.70 29.71
N HIS A 302 12.68 28.45 28.80
CA HIS A 302 12.82 27.59 27.64
C HIS A 302 12.69 28.39 26.34
N GLY A 303 13.75 28.34 25.52
CA GLY A 303 13.80 29.03 24.23
C GLY A 303 12.70 28.58 23.24
N SER A 304 12.50 29.41 22.22
CA SER A 304 11.66 29.16 21.05
C SER A 304 11.94 27.78 20.43
N GLY A 305 10.90 26.98 20.20
CA GLY A 305 11.07 25.64 19.66
C GLY A 305 9.91 25.14 18.80
N GLY A 306 10.10 23.97 18.22
CA GLY A 306 9.10 23.29 17.42
C GLY A 306 9.49 21.83 17.18
N THR A 307 8.59 21.08 16.56
CA THR A 307 8.86 19.67 16.26
C THR A 307 9.67 19.56 14.98
N LYS A 308 10.89 19.00 15.07
CA LYS A 308 11.76 18.79 13.90
C LYS A 308 11.26 17.62 13.07
N TYR A 309 11.11 17.83 11.76
CA TYR A 309 10.76 16.79 10.81
C TYR A 309 11.72 16.77 9.62
N TYR A 310 11.88 15.59 9.03
CA TYR A 310 12.51 15.42 7.72
C TYR A 310 11.43 14.96 6.73
N LEU A 311 10.81 15.92 6.05
CA LEU A 311 9.65 15.67 5.18
C LEU A 311 10.09 15.23 3.80
N ASP A 312 9.42 14.23 3.25
CA ASP A 312 9.64 13.80 1.88
C ASP A 312 9.09 14.86 0.91
N LYS A 313 9.94 15.41 0.03
CA LYS A 313 9.58 16.44 -0.96
C LYS A 313 9.35 15.87 -2.35
N ASN A 314 10.38 15.24 -2.91
CA ASN A 314 10.29 14.53 -4.20
C ASN A 314 11.13 13.26 -4.15
N TYR A 315 11.06 12.43 -5.20
CA TYR A 315 11.79 11.17 -5.25
C TYR A 315 12.34 10.87 -6.64
N GLU A 316 13.38 10.07 -6.68
CA GLU A 316 13.88 9.42 -7.88
C GLU A 316 13.60 7.92 -7.81
N ILE A 317 13.34 7.29 -8.96
CA ILE A 317 13.19 5.83 -9.02
C ILE A 317 14.55 5.22 -9.36
N LYS A 318 15.19 4.57 -8.37
CA LYS A 318 16.43 3.81 -8.57
C LYS A 318 16.15 2.33 -8.31
N LYS A 319 16.44 1.48 -9.30
CA LYS A 319 16.25 0.02 -9.22
C LYS A 319 14.82 -0.38 -8.78
N GLY A 320 13.80 0.32 -9.29
CA GLY A 320 12.39 0.08 -8.95
C GLY A 320 11.97 0.53 -7.55
N LYS A 321 12.83 1.23 -6.81
CA LYS A 321 12.51 1.80 -5.49
C LYS A 321 12.53 3.32 -5.57
N ARG A 322 11.61 3.96 -4.83
CA ARG A 322 11.59 5.42 -4.67
C ARG A 322 12.61 5.81 -3.60
N GLU A 323 13.58 6.63 -3.98
CA GLU A 323 14.50 7.30 -3.07
C GLU A 323 14.04 8.74 -2.87
N PHE A 324 13.51 9.05 -1.70
CA PHE A 324 12.99 10.38 -1.39
C PHE A 324 14.10 11.35 -0.99
N LYS A 325 14.08 12.55 -1.59
CA LYS A 325 14.79 13.72 -1.09
C LYS A 325 14.00 14.33 0.05
N LYS A 326 14.63 14.42 1.21
CA LYS A 326 14.03 14.95 2.44
C LYS A 326 14.41 16.41 2.65
N VAL A 327 13.48 17.20 3.16
CA VAL A 327 13.72 18.59 3.57
C VAL A 327 13.57 18.70 5.10
N PRO A 328 14.57 19.24 5.81
CA PRO A 328 14.47 19.48 7.24
C PRO A 328 13.56 20.69 7.50
N VAL A 329 12.58 20.52 8.38
CA VAL A 329 11.63 21.58 8.74
C VAL A 329 11.37 21.59 10.25
N ILE A 330 10.87 22.71 10.74
CA ILE A 330 10.34 22.89 12.09
C ILE A 330 8.83 23.06 11.97
N TYR A 331 8.06 22.22 12.64
CA TYR A 331 6.62 22.42 12.81
C TYR A 331 6.36 23.24 14.07
N SER A 332 5.66 24.35 13.93
CA SER A 332 5.19 25.18 15.05
C SER A 332 3.73 25.58 14.85
N THR A 333 3.02 25.81 15.95
CA THR A 333 1.62 26.27 15.96
C THR A 333 1.50 27.79 15.87
N ARG A 334 2.57 28.51 16.20
CA ARG A 334 2.66 29.98 16.15
C ARG A 334 4.05 30.38 15.73
N VAL A 335 4.10 31.28 14.76
CA VAL A 335 5.36 31.76 14.17
C VAL A 335 5.27 33.25 13.91
N GLN A 336 6.41 33.92 13.95
CA GLN A 336 6.53 35.32 13.60
C GLN A 336 7.74 35.53 12.70
N ALA A 337 7.67 36.55 11.86
CA ALA A 337 8.81 37.04 11.08
C ALA A 337 8.85 38.56 11.18
N GLU A 338 10.05 39.11 11.28
CA GLU A 338 10.29 40.54 11.38
C GLU A 338 10.77 41.13 10.04
N GLU A 339 11.46 40.31 9.24
CA GLU A 339 11.99 40.70 7.93
C GLU A 339 11.81 39.55 6.92
N SER A 340 11.83 39.90 5.63
CA SER A 340 11.75 38.93 4.55
C SER A 340 13.09 38.27 4.24
N SER A 341 13.02 37.01 3.77
CA SER A 341 14.16 36.27 3.24
C SER A 341 13.87 35.78 1.82
N GLU A 342 14.77 34.97 1.24
CA GLU A 342 14.53 34.30 -0.04
C GLU A 342 13.23 33.45 -0.02
N ASN A 343 12.95 32.81 1.11
CA ASN A 343 11.82 31.90 1.29
C ASN A 343 10.70 32.47 2.16
N VAL A 344 10.95 33.56 2.89
CA VAL A 344 10.00 34.18 3.83
C VAL A 344 9.37 35.43 3.19
N LYS A 345 8.05 35.37 2.98
CA LYS A 345 7.24 36.45 2.40
C LYS A 345 5.90 36.59 3.15
N ALA A 346 5.15 37.62 2.81
CA ALA A 346 3.80 37.86 3.31
C ALA A 346 2.76 37.72 2.20
N ASP A 347 1.57 37.26 2.57
CA ASP A 347 0.35 37.33 1.76
C ASP A 347 -0.77 37.94 2.61
N PHE A 348 -1.82 38.44 1.96
CA PHE A 348 -3.00 38.98 2.63
C PHE A 348 -4.22 38.14 2.31
N TYR A 349 -4.84 37.59 3.35
CA TYR A 349 -6.04 36.78 3.25
C TYR A 349 -7.09 37.26 4.25
N ASN A 350 -8.29 37.56 3.77
CA ASN A 350 -9.41 38.12 4.56
C ASN A 350 -9.04 39.38 5.38
N GLY A 351 -8.11 40.20 4.88
CA GLY A 351 -7.66 41.42 5.56
C GLY A 351 -6.62 41.19 6.66
N GLU A 352 -6.16 39.95 6.85
CA GLU A 352 -5.07 39.60 7.76
C GLU A 352 -3.82 39.24 6.97
N ALA A 353 -2.65 39.65 7.46
CA ALA A 353 -1.37 39.24 6.93
C ALA A 353 -1.06 37.80 7.39
N ILE A 354 -0.65 36.95 6.46
CA ILE A 354 -0.22 35.57 6.72
C ILE A 354 1.21 35.37 6.22
N LEU A 355 1.98 34.60 6.98
CA LEU A 355 3.35 34.27 6.58
C LEU A 355 3.36 33.16 5.53
N VAL A 356 4.31 33.29 4.60
CA VAL A 356 4.60 32.31 3.57
C VAL A 356 6.06 31.90 3.72
N ASN A 357 6.32 30.61 3.88
CA ASN A 357 7.67 30.07 3.99
C ASN A 357 7.84 28.84 3.10
N PHE A 358 8.59 29.00 2.03
CA PHE A 358 8.80 27.94 1.03
C PHE A 358 9.81 26.88 1.51
N ILE A 359 9.43 25.60 1.36
CA ILE A 359 10.26 24.42 1.70
C ILE A 359 10.53 23.53 0.49
#